data_AF-A0AAU4LJ55-F1
#
_entry.id   AF-A0AAU4LJ55-F1
#
_cell.length_a   1.000
_cell.length_b   1.000
_cell.length_c   1.000
_cell.angle_alpha   90.00
_cell.angle_beta   90.00
_cell.angle_gamma   90.00
#
_symmetry.space_group_name_H-M   'P 1'
#
loop_
_entity.id
_entity.type
_entity.pdbx_description
1 polymer ?
#
loop_
_entity_poly.entity_id
_entity_poly.type
_entity_poly.pdbx_seq_one_letter_code
_entity_poly.pdbx_strand_id
1 'polypeptide(L)'
;MLSTEPSARELQDRAVLWSMGEICATDVVTAACDALVAGLDSPALRTLAACTRAEADYDVPDLLPPALDELGLIFHPVGSVAGQEAVARTLAARMLAGELTPRELAFRIHQRFGHELSLAERLANLDDEYDLFQYDGDGTPARVDADVTAEALRLAQHPRVPTEPTGPPA
;
A
#
# COMPACT_ATOMS: atom_id res chain seq x y z
N MET A 1 -21.75 -5.24 -17.15
CA MET A 1 -21.31 -5.31 -15.75
C MET A 1 -19.98 -4.60 -15.68
N LEU A 2 -19.86 -3.59 -14.82
CA LEU A 2 -18.56 -2.95 -14.56
C LEU A 2 -17.65 -4.00 -13.90
N SER A 3 -16.37 -3.99 -14.25
CA SER A 3 -15.38 -4.84 -13.59
C SER A 3 -15.18 -4.32 -12.17
N THR A 4 -15.29 -5.19 -11.17
CA THR A 4 -15.07 -4.87 -9.75
C THR A 4 -13.58 -4.84 -9.37
N GLU A 5 -12.71 -5.29 -10.28
CA GLU A 5 -11.25 -5.36 -10.10
C GLU A 5 -10.61 -4.05 -9.61
N PRO A 6 -10.98 -2.86 -10.11
CA PRO A 6 -10.37 -1.61 -9.63
C PRO A 6 -10.71 -1.31 -8.17
N SER A 7 -11.96 -1.57 -7.76
CA SER A 7 -12.41 -1.34 -6.38
C SER A 7 -11.89 -2.39 -5.41
N ALA A 8 -11.73 -3.64 -5.85
CA ALA A 8 -11.01 -4.67 -5.09
C ALA A 8 -9.56 -4.25 -4.82
N ARG A 9 -8.87 -3.73 -5.85
CA ARG A 9 -7.51 -3.22 -5.72
C ARG A 9 -7.42 -2.01 -4.79
N GLU A 10 -8.34 -1.05 -4.91
CA GLU A 10 -8.36 0.12 -4.03
C GLU A 10 -8.57 -0.30 -2.57
N LEU A 11 -9.51 -1.22 -2.29
CA LEU A 11 -9.72 -1.74 -0.94
C LEU A 11 -8.47 -2.44 -0.40
N GLN A 12 -7.82 -3.28 -1.22
CA GLN A 12 -6.57 -3.94 -0.88
C GLN A 12 -5.44 -2.94 -0.55
N ASP A 13 -5.32 -1.89 -1.36
CA ASP A 13 -4.28 -0.87 -1.21
C ASP A 13 -4.51 -0.05 0.08
N ARG A 14 -5.77 0.30 0.39
CA ARG A 14 -6.15 0.99 1.63
C ARG A 14 -5.92 0.12 2.85
N ALA A 15 -6.26 -1.17 2.79
CA ALA A 15 -5.98 -2.11 3.87
C ALA A 15 -4.48 -2.19 4.19
N VAL A 16 -3.65 -2.30 3.15
CA VAL A 16 -2.18 -2.34 3.26
C VAL A 16 -1.64 -1.07 3.90
N LEU A 17 -2.08 0.09 3.43
CA LEU A 17 -1.65 1.38 3.97
C LEU A 17 -2.09 1.58 5.42
N TRP A 18 -3.32 1.19 5.75
CA TRP A 18 -3.86 1.28 7.11
C TRP A 18 -3.11 0.38 8.08
N SER A 19 -2.84 -0.89 7.70
CA SER A 19 -2.08 -1.83 8.54
C SER A 19 -0.68 -1.33 8.93
N MET A 20 -0.17 -0.36 8.16
CA MET A 20 1.13 0.26 8.37
C MET A 20 1.00 1.72 8.82
N GLY A 21 -0.19 2.22 9.15
CA GLY A 21 -0.39 3.57 9.69
C GLY A 21 -0.19 4.72 8.70
N GLU A 22 -0.21 4.47 7.39
CA GLU A 22 -0.12 5.52 6.36
C GLU A 22 -1.42 6.31 6.19
N ILE A 23 -2.55 5.70 6.54
CA ILE A 23 -3.88 6.28 6.44
C ILE A 23 -4.69 5.94 7.69
N CYS A 24 -5.77 6.68 7.93
CA CYS A 24 -6.62 6.43 9.10
C CYS A 24 -7.66 5.33 8.81
N ALA A 25 -8.23 4.76 9.88
CA ALA A 25 -9.24 3.71 9.76
C ALA A 25 -10.46 4.16 8.93
N THR A 26 -10.79 5.46 8.96
CA THR A 26 -11.93 6.01 8.20
C THR A 26 -11.72 5.98 6.68
N ASP A 27 -10.47 5.98 6.22
CA ASP A 27 -10.14 5.81 4.81
C ASP A 27 -10.44 4.39 4.33
N VAL A 28 -10.27 3.39 5.21
CA VAL A 28 -10.63 1.99 4.93
C VAL A 28 -12.14 1.83 4.84
N VAL A 29 -12.89 2.42 5.77
CA VAL A 29 -14.36 2.42 5.75
C VAL A 29 -14.88 3.06 4.46
N THR A 30 -14.29 4.19 4.05
CA THR A 30 -14.67 4.85 2.79
C THR A 30 -14.44 3.93 1.59
N ALA A 31 -13.29 3.26 1.53
CA ALA A 31 -12.99 2.31 0.46
C ALA A 31 -13.94 1.09 0.46
N ALA A 32 -14.39 0.64 1.63
CA ALA A 32 -15.39 -0.42 1.74
C ALA A 32 -16.76 0.04 1.19
N CYS A 33 -17.17 1.27 1.47
CA CYS A 33 -18.36 1.87 0.85
C CYS A 33 -18.24 1.94 -0.68
N ASP A 34 -17.11 2.41 -1.19
CA ASP A 34 -16.86 2.50 -2.64
C ASP A 34 -16.86 1.12 -3.31
N ALA A 35 -16.33 0.10 -2.62
CA ALA A 35 -16.38 -1.28 -3.09
C ALA A 35 -17.81 -1.82 -3.19
N LEU A 36 -18.67 -1.53 -2.20
CA LEU A 36 -20.10 -1.87 -2.25
C LEU A 36 -20.81 -1.18 -3.41
N VAL A 37 -20.54 0.11 -3.62
CA VAL A 37 -21.12 0.88 -4.74
C VAL A 37 -20.68 0.33 -6.10
N ALA A 38 -19.45 -0.14 -6.20
CA ALA A 38 -18.92 -0.79 -7.39
C ALA A 38 -19.46 -2.21 -7.64
N GLY A 39 -20.14 -2.79 -6.64
CA GLY A 39 -20.79 -4.11 -6.74
C GLY A 39 -19.99 -5.26 -6.15
N LEU A 40 -18.89 -5.01 -5.42
CA LEU A 40 -18.35 -6.02 -4.50
C LEU A 40 -19.35 -6.18 -3.36
N ASP A 41 -19.64 -7.40 -2.96
CA ASP A 41 -20.64 -7.60 -1.92
C ASP A 41 -20.35 -8.87 -1.11
N SER A 42 -20.19 -8.69 0.20
CA SER A 42 -20.02 -9.76 1.17
C SER A 42 -20.57 -9.32 2.54
N PRO A 43 -21.03 -10.24 3.40
CA PRO A 43 -21.52 -9.90 4.74
C PRO A 43 -20.52 -9.10 5.59
N ALA A 44 -19.25 -9.49 5.59
CA ALA A 44 -18.22 -8.78 6.34
C ALA A 44 -17.90 -7.41 5.72
N LEU A 45 -17.88 -7.28 4.39
CA LEU A 45 -17.70 -5.99 3.71
C LEU A 45 -18.82 -5.00 4.07
N ARG A 46 -20.08 -5.45 4.11
CA ARG A 46 -21.20 -4.60 4.55
C ARG A 46 -21.06 -4.13 5.98
N THR A 47 -20.57 -5.00 6.86
CA THR A 47 -20.33 -4.66 8.27
C THR A 47 -19.22 -3.63 8.40
N LEU A 48 -18.10 -3.82 7.67
CA LEU A 48 -17.00 -2.86 7.62
C LEU A 48 -17.45 -1.49 7.08
N ALA A 49 -18.23 -1.47 6.00
CA ALA A 49 -18.74 -0.23 5.41
C ALA A 49 -19.78 0.49 6.31
N ALA A 50 -20.45 -0.24 7.20
CA ALA A 50 -21.40 0.33 8.15
C ALA A 50 -20.72 0.97 9.37
N CYS A 51 -19.43 0.72 9.58
CA CYS A 51 -18.67 1.27 10.70
C CYS A 51 -18.67 2.81 10.66
N THR A 52 -18.99 3.46 11.77
CA THR A 52 -19.00 4.92 11.81
C THR A 52 -17.59 5.48 12.01
N ARG A 53 -17.41 6.77 11.70
CA ARG A 53 -16.16 7.49 11.96
C ARG A 53 -15.70 7.43 13.43
N ALA A 54 -16.64 7.35 14.38
CA ALA A 54 -16.33 7.29 15.80
C ALA A 54 -15.87 5.90 16.26
N GLU A 55 -16.29 4.86 15.55
CA GLU A 55 -15.98 3.45 15.84
C GLU A 55 -14.76 2.96 15.08
N ALA A 56 -14.43 3.60 13.94
CA ALA A 56 -13.44 3.12 12.99
C ALA A 56 -12.09 2.74 13.62
N ASP A 57 -11.57 3.55 14.54
CA ASP A 57 -10.26 3.28 15.17
C ASP A 57 -10.27 2.02 16.06
N TYR A 58 -11.43 1.62 16.58
CA TYR A 58 -11.61 0.43 17.43
C TYR A 58 -12.05 -0.79 16.64
N ASP A 59 -12.98 -0.62 15.69
CA ASP A 59 -13.66 -1.74 15.04
C ASP A 59 -12.97 -2.20 13.75
N VAL A 60 -12.30 -1.31 13.01
CA VAL A 60 -11.59 -1.69 11.76
C VAL A 60 -10.56 -2.81 11.96
N PRO A 61 -9.76 -2.85 13.05
CA PRO A 61 -8.88 -3.98 13.32
C PRO A 61 -9.56 -5.36 13.30
N ASP A 62 -10.80 -5.44 13.78
CA ASP A 62 -11.55 -6.69 13.88
C ASP A 62 -12.41 -6.94 12.63
N LEU A 63 -12.91 -5.88 11.98
CA LEU A 63 -13.81 -5.97 10.83
C LEU A 63 -13.07 -6.14 9.49
N LEU A 64 -11.85 -5.61 9.37
CA LEU A 64 -11.11 -5.64 8.10
C LEU A 64 -10.65 -7.05 7.69
N PRO A 65 -10.03 -7.87 8.57
CA PRO A 65 -9.58 -9.20 8.17
C PRO A 65 -10.66 -10.11 7.56
N PRO A 66 -11.86 -10.28 8.18
CA PRO A 66 -12.90 -11.11 7.57
C PRO A 66 -13.47 -10.52 6.28
N ALA A 67 -13.51 -9.19 6.14
CA ALA A 67 -13.96 -8.55 4.90
C ALA A 67 -13.01 -8.82 3.73
N LEU A 68 -11.70 -8.81 3.97
CA LEU A 68 -10.72 -9.15 2.94
C LEU A 68 -10.77 -10.65 2.58
N ASP A 69 -10.86 -11.52 3.58
CA ASP A 69 -10.93 -12.97 3.39
C ASP A 69 -12.13 -13.39 2.51
N GLU A 70 -13.32 -12.87 2.79
CA GLU A 70 -14.53 -13.16 2.00
C GLU A 70 -14.42 -12.70 0.53
N LEU A 71 -13.60 -11.68 0.26
CA LEU A 71 -13.37 -11.14 -1.08
C LEU A 71 -12.15 -11.78 -1.76
N GLY A 72 -11.45 -12.71 -1.10
CA GLY A 72 -10.20 -13.30 -1.59
C GLY A 72 -9.02 -12.32 -1.61
N LEU A 73 -9.09 -11.24 -0.83
CA LEU A 73 -8.04 -10.24 -0.66
C LEU A 73 -7.12 -10.63 0.50
N ILE A 74 -5.90 -10.10 0.49
CA ILE A 74 -4.84 -10.48 1.44
C ILE A 74 -4.79 -9.46 2.58
N PHE A 75 -5.06 -9.92 3.80
CA PHE A 75 -4.72 -9.17 5.00
C PHE A 75 -3.24 -9.42 5.37
N HIS A 76 -2.44 -8.36 5.41
CA HIS A 76 -1.06 -8.45 5.87
C HIS A 76 -1.00 -8.08 7.35
N PRO A 77 -0.54 -8.98 8.24
CA PRO A 77 -0.32 -8.63 9.63
C PRO A 77 0.67 -7.46 9.76
N VAL A 78 0.43 -6.61 10.77
CA VAL A 78 1.29 -5.48 11.10
C VAL A 78 2.74 -5.94 11.28
N GLY A 79 3.68 -5.29 10.59
CA GLY A 79 5.11 -5.62 10.67
C GLY A 79 5.56 -6.84 9.88
N SER A 80 4.67 -7.52 9.13
CA SER A 80 5.08 -8.61 8.23
C SER A 80 5.88 -8.08 7.04
N VAL A 81 6.93 -8.82 6.63
CA VAL A 81 7.74 -8.46 5.45
C VAL A 81 6.86 -8.32 4.20
N ALA A 82 5.91 -9.24 4.00
CA ALA A 82 4.96 -9.16 2.89
C ALA A 82 4.11 -7.87 2.93
N GLY A 83 3.70 -7.42 4.12
CA GLY A 83 2.99 -6.15 4.29
C GLY A 83 3.87 -4.93 4.00
N GLN A 84 5.13 -4.96 4.43
CA GLN A 84 6.12 -3.92 4.11
C GLN A 84 6.35 -3.81 2.60
N GLU A 85 6.55 -4.94 1.93
CA GLU A 85 6.66 -4.98 0.47
C GLU A 85 5.39 -4.49 -0.23
N ALA A 86 4.21 -4.88 0.28
CA ALA A 86 2.94 -4.41 -0.26
C ALA A 86 2.80 -2.90 -0.14
N VAL A 87 3.17 -2.29 1.00
CA VAL A 87 3.18 -0.84 1.18
C VAL A 87 4.15 -0.17 0.20
N ALA A 88 5.36 -0.68 0.05
CA ALA A 88 6.33 -0.10 -0.87
C ALA A 88 5.80 -0.06 -2.31
N ARG A 89 5.12 -1.13 -2.74
CA ARG A 89 4.45 -1.19 -4.06
C ARG A 89 3.27 -0.22 -4.15
N THR A 90 2.46 -0.12 -3.11
CA THR A 90 1.31 0.80 -3.09
C THR A 90 1.75 2.26 -3.13
N LEU A 91 2.79 2.64 -2.39
CA LEU A 91 3.38 3.99 -2.45
C LEU A 91 3.96 4.28 -3.84
N ALA A 92 4.65 3.32 -4.45
CA ALA A 92 5.12 3.44 -5.82
C ALA A 92 3.97 3.66 -6.82
N ALA A 93 2.89 2.90 -6.70
CA ALA A 93 1.70 3.06 -7.54
C ALA A 93 1.05 4.45 -7.38
N ARG A 94 0.96 4.97 -6.15
CA ARG A 94 0.47 6.32 -5.88
C ARG A 94 1.34 7.41 -6.48
N MET A 95 2.66 7.25 -6.41
CA MET A 95 3.59 8.16 -7.09
C MET A 95 3.38 8.16 -8.61
N LEU A 96 3.21 6.98 -9.22
CA LEU A 96 2.94 6.85 -10.65
C LEU A 96 1.56 7.41 -11.04
N ALA A 97 0.60 7.41 -10.13
CA ALA A 97 -0.70 8.07 -10.31
C ALA A 97 -0.65 9.60 -10.11
N GLY A 98 0.51 10.15 -9.70
CA GLY A 98 0.71 11.59 -9.47
C GLY A 98 0.25 12.06 -8.08
N GLU A 99 -0.03 11.14 -7.16
CA GLU A 99 -0.42 11.46 -5.78
C GLU A 99 0.79 11.80 -4.89
N LEU A 100 1.96 11.29 -5.24
CA LEU A 100 3.24 11.54 -4.56
C LEU A 100 4.28 12.04 -5.57
N THR A 101 5.17 12.92 -5.12
CA THR A 101 6.36 13.26 -5.90
C THR A 101 7.41 12.14 -5.78
N PRO A 102 8.36 12.04 -6.72
CA PRO A 102 9.48 11.09 -6.60
C PRO A 102 10.24 11.23 -5.28
N ARG A 103 10.55 12.48 -4.87
CA ARG A 103 11.20 12.75 -3.60
C ARG A 103 10.39 12.28 -2.39
N GLU A 104 9.09 12.53 -2.40
CA GLU A 104 8.20 12.08 -1.31
C GLU A 104 8.14 10.55 -1.20
N LEU A 105 8.14 9.83 -2.34
CA LEU A 105 8.22 8.37 -2.34
C LEU A 105 9.52 7.89 -1.70
N ALA A 106 10.67 8.39 -2.18
CA ALA A 106 11.98 7.98 -1.68
C ALA A 106 12.10 8.25 -0.16
N PHE A 107 11.72 9.45 0.27
CA PHE A 107 11.74 9.85 1.67
C PHE A 107 10.87 8.96 2.56
N ARG A 108 9.62 8.66 2.17
CA ARG A 108 8.73 7.81 2.97
C ARG A 108 9.26 6.38 3.08
N ILE A 109 9.78 5.83 1.99
CA ILE A 109 10.38 4.50 1.99
C ILE A 109 11.58 4.46 2.92
N HIS A 110 12.48 5.44 2.81
CA HIS A 110 13.68 5.51 3.63
C HIS A 110 13.35 5.70 5.11
N GLN A 111 12.51 6.68 5.44
CA GLN A 111 12.06 6.93 6.81
C GLN A 111 11.45 5.68 7.46
N ARG A 112 10.73 4.88 6.67
CA ARG A 112 9.98 3.74 7.19
C ARG A 112 10.83 2.48 7.34
N PHE A 113 11.62 2.16 6.33
CA PHE A 113 12.30 0.88 6.21
C PHE A 113 13.81 0.98 6.39
N GLY A 114 14.36 2.20 6.45
CA GLY A 114 15.80 2.40 6.32
C GLY A 114 16.30 1.74 5.04
N HIS A 115 17.41 1.01 5.17
CA HIS A 115 17.94 0.12 4.14
C HIS A 115 17.61 -1.36 4.39
N GLU A 116 16.71 -1.67 5.33
CA GLU A 116 16.45 -3.05 5.76
C GLU A 116 15.53 -3.82 4.82
N LEU A 117 14.65 -3.11 4.10
CA LEU A 117 13.75 -3.72 3.13
C LEU A 117 14.45 -3.89 1.78
N SER A 118 15.01 -5.07 1.52
CA SER A 118 15.77 -5.37 0.29
C SER A 118 15.00 -5.05 -1.00
N LEU A 119 13.66 -5.21 -1.01
CA LEU A 119 12.85 -4.87 -2.17
C LEU A 119 12.91 -3.37 -2.52
N ALA A 120 13.05 -2.49 -1.52
CA ALA A 120 12.95 -1.04 -1.65
C ALA A 120 14.26 -0.30 -1.32
N GLU A 121 15.36 -1.02 -1.09
CA GLU A 121 16.68 -0.47 -0.72
C GLU A 121 17.17 0.58 -1.71
N ARG A 122 16.92 0.40 -3.03
CA ARG A 122 17.30 1.39 -4.04
C ARG A 122 16.60 2.73 -3.84
N LEU A 123 15.34 2.74 -3.41
CA LEU A 123 14.62 3.99 -3.11
C LEU A 123 15.17 4.67 -1.85
N ALA A 124 15.60 3.91 -0.85
CA ALA A 124 16.27 4.46 0.32
C ALA A 124 17.60 5.13 -0.05
N ASN A 125 18.42 4.46 -0.87
CA ASN A 125 19.68 5.04 -1.36
C ASN A 125 19.44 6.32 -2.20
N LEU A 126 18.34 6.37 -2.97
CA LEU A 126 17.99 7.56 -3.76
C LEU A 126 17.54 8.74 -2.87
N ASP A 127 16.98 8.48 -1.69
CA ASP A 127 16.70 9.50 -0.69
C ASP A 127 17.99 10.13 -0.16
N ASP A 128 19.00 9.31 0.18
CA ASP A 128 20.33 9.81 0.56
C ASP A 128 20.97 10.66 -0.57
N GLU A 129 20.82 10.23 -1.83
CA GLU A 129 21.30 11.00 -2.98
C GLU A 129 20.65 12.39 -3.06
N TYR A 130 19.35 12.53 -2.74
CA TYR A 130 18.70 13.83 -2.67
C TYR A 130 19.31 14.74 -1.59
N ASP A 131 19.73 14.19 -0.46
CA ASP A 131 20.30 14.96 0.64
C ASP A 131 21.74 15.39 0.36
N LEU A 132 22.52 14.58 -0.35
CA LEU A 132 23.84 14.98 -0.84
C LEU A 132 23.76 16.18 -1.81
N PHE A 133 22.76 16.22 -2.70
CA PHE A 133 22.60 17.34 -3.62
C PHE A 133 22.14 18.64 -2.96
N GLN A 134 21.40 18.57 -1.85
CA GLN A 134 21.11 19.75 -1.07
C GLN A 134 22.37 20.38 -0.45
N TYR A 135 23.45 19.59 -0.31
CA TYR A 135 24.72 20.01 0.27
C TYR A 135 25.75 20.47 -0.77
N ASP A 136 25.86 19.77 -1.92
CA ASP A 136 26.94 19.98 -2.91
C ASP A 136 26.55 20.88 -4.12
N GLY A 137 25.26 21.12 -4.35
CA GLY A 137 24.76 22.16 -5.27
C GLY A 137 24.93 21.91 -6.78
N ASP A 138 25.46 20.77 -7.20
CA ASP A 138 25.85 20.45 -8.58
C ASP A 138 25.16 19.20 -9.18
N GLY A 139 24.24 18.57 -8.45
CA GLY A 139 23.33 17.58 -9.02
C GLY A 139 22.11 18.18 -9.70
N THR A 140 21.57 17.48 -10.69
CA THR A 140 20.23 17.75 -11.22
C THR A 140 19.21 16.88 -10.50
N PRO A 141 18.32 17.44 -9.65
CA PRO A 141 17.22 16.69 -9.03
C PRO A 141 16.41 15.86 -10.03
N ALA A 142 16.30 16.33 -11.27
CA ALA A 142 15.64 15.64 -12.37
C ALA A 142 16.22 14.25 -12.69
N ARG A 143 17.53 14.02 -12.46
CA ARG A 143 18.13 12.68 -12.67
C ARG A 143 17.68 11.72 -11.57
N VAL A 144 17.69 12.17 -10.31
CA VAL A 144 17.22 11.36 -9.17
C VAL A 144 15.72 11.08 -9.31
N ASP A 145 14.94 12.08 -9.73
CA ASP A 145 13.51 11.92 -10.02
C ASP A 145 13.27 10.83 -11.09
N ALA A 146 14.09 10.79 -12.14
CA ALA A 146 14.00 9.78 -13.19
C ALA A 146 14.36 8.38 -12.68
N ASP A 147 15.39 8.26 -11.84
CA ASP A 147 15.80 6.98 -11.23
C ASP A 147 14.74 6.46 -10.25
N VAL A 148 14.16 7.34 -9.42
CA VAL A 148 13.03 6.99 -8.56
C VAL A 148 11.83 6.55 -9.39
N THR A 149 11.56 7.22 -10.52
CA THR A 149 10.46 6.85 -11.41
C THR A 149 10.68 5.46 -12.02
N ALA A 150 11.90 5.16 -12.47
CA ALA A 150 12.24 3.84 -12.99
C ALA A 150 12.06 2.74 -11.92
N GLU A 151 12.46 3.03 -10.69
CA GLU A 151 12.34 2.10 -9.58
C GLU A 151 10.88 1.88 -9.14
N ALA A 152 10.07 2.93 -9.12
CA ALA A 152 8.63 2.83 -8.86
C ALA A 152 7.93 1.97 -9.93
N LEU A 153 8.30 2.11 -11.21
CA LEU A 153 7.80 1.26 -12.28
C LEU A 153 8.19 -0.20 -12.07
N ARG A 154 9.43 -0.49 -11.65
CA ARG A 154 9.88 -1.85 -11.31
C ARG A 154 9.03 -2.46 -10.19
N LEU A 155 8.75 -1.70 -9.14
CA LEU A 155 7.92 -2.14 -8.01
C LEU A 155 6.47 -2.40 -8.43
N ALA A 156 5.90 -1.56 -9.29
CA ALA A 156 4.53 -1.69 -9.77
C ALA A 156 4.33 -2.86 -10.77
N GLN A 157 5.37 -3.23 -11.53
CA GLN A 157 5.31 -4.31 -12.52
C GLN A 157 5.44 -5.72 -11.92
N HIS A 158 5.92 -5.86 -10.69
CA HIS A 158 6.10 -7.18 -10.08
C HIS A 158 4.77 -7.71 -9.50
N PRO A 159 4.32 -8.91 -9.90
CA PRO A 159 3.10 -9.51 -9.37
C PRO A 159 3.19 -9.65 -7.85
N ARG A 160 2.10 -9.31 -7.15
CA ARG A 160 1.89 -9.72 -5.75
C ARG A 160 1.84 -11.24 -5.77
N VAL A 161 2.93 -11.91 -5.38
CA VAL A 161 2.96 -13.38 -5.32
C VAL A 161 1.95 -13.81 -4.26
N PRO A 162 0.88 -14.54 -4.61
CA PRO A 162 0.04 -15.18 -3.62
C PRO A 162 0.87 -16.31 -3.00
N THR A 163 1.15 -16.24 -1.70
CA THR A 163 1.60 -17.41 -0.96
C THR A 163 0.43 -18.39 -0.88
N GLU A 164 0.54 -19.53 -1.58
CA GLU A 164 -0.44 -20.61 -1.53
C GLU A 164 -0.70 -21.09 -0.09
N PRO A 165 -1.94 -21.47 0.25
CA PRO A 165 -2.24 -22.07 1.54
C PRO A 165 -1.71 -23.51 1.55
N THR A 166 -0.70 -23.76 2.38
CA THR A 166 -0.20 -25.11 2.70
C THR A 166 -1.34 -25.93 3.31
N GLY A 167 -1.92 -26.85 2.53
CA GLY A 167 -2.91 -27.81 3.01
C GLY A 167 -2.35 -28.73 4.10
N PRO A 168 -3.19 -29.24 5.01
CA PRO A 168 -2.73 -30.08 6.12
C PRO A 168 -2.35 -31.49 5.64
N PRO A 169 -1.37 -32.15 6.30
CA PRO A 169 -1.04 -33.54 6.00
C PRO A 169 -2.15 -34.48 6.48
N ALA A 170 -2.36 -35.55 5.69
CA ALA A 170 -3.26 -36.66 5.95
C ALA A 170 -2.84 -37.53 7.15
#